data_AF-A0A7X8QLH8-F1
#
_entry.id   AF-A0A7X8QLH8-F1
#
_cell.length_a   1.000
_cell.length_b   1.000
_cell.length_c   1.000
_cell.angle_alpha   90.00
_cell.angle_beta   90.00
_cell.angle_gamma   90.00
#
_symmetry.space_group_name_H-M   'P 1'
#
loop_
_entity.id
_entity.type
_entity.pdbx_description
1 polymer ?
#
loop_
_entity_poly.entity_id
_entity_poly.type
_entity_poly.pdbx_seq_one_letter_code
_entity_poly.pdbx_strand_id
1 'polypeptide(L)'
;MLNIKEELLKYELIDVASVEEKIGIIPDDMKNAIDLYNKALEDLKSDNEDIAIIALKKAIAIYPAFYEAMNLMGICYLSLDDEYNARRMFNKVIKMEDNSLRASNYLDKLDGKITDGDSNNNNRQKKYKKAAIETVSWLKSGLSPERNNPYYIKYILGFLLGILVLSLVWILVPESSPINIDLGNIFKKTESVSPQVEKLEKEKNELTTRLKDANEALKKATDNEKKLQSQLEQYAYWSEILRDLQRLADEGKYKDVVIQIERDLSDLDKPEDIAAEINALNNECKPKAVSQFYEAGREIYRSNANAKSVEIYQEAANEYRMAIAIIEELDLKPNILTNVYYYGGKAIALSQYPSKEEAEKEALHCFRVVTEVAPRSEMASYAWGRINDIEAGRTIKH
;
A
#
# COMPACT_ATOMS: atom_id res chain seq x y z
N MET A 1 -1.85 -6.29 26.78
CA MET A 1 -2.08 -6.74 25.38
C MET A 1 -3.43 -6.19 24.94
N LEU A 2 -3.57 -5.74 23.70
CA LEU A 2 -4.82 -5.15 23.22
C LEU A 2 -5.96 -6.19 23.21
N ASN A 3 -7.01 -5.99 24.00
CA ASN A 3 -8.21 -6.84 23.94
C ASN A 3 -9.15 -6.36 22.83
N ILE A 4 -9.11 -7.03 21.68
CA ILE A 4 -9.84 -6.65 20.47
C ILE A 4 -11.35 -6.61 20.70
N LYS A 5 -11.91 -7.59 21.44
CA LYS A 5 -13.36 -7.65 21.72
C LYS A 5 -13.83 -6.47 22.56
N GLU A 6 -13.04 -6.07 23.56
CA GLU A 6 -13.35 -4.88 24.37
C GLU A 6 -13.22 -3.58 23.57
N GLU A 7 -12.26 -3.49 22.64
CA GLU A 7 -12.10 -2.30 21.79
C GLU A 7 -13.22 -2.17 20.77
N LEU A 8 -13.73 -3.28 20.21
CA LEU A 8 -14.88 -3.29 19.30
C LEU A 8 -16.17 -2.79 19.98
N LEU A 9 -16.36 -3.11 21.27
CA LEU A 9 -17.52 -2.63 22.05
C LEU A 9 -17.56 -1.12 22.27
N LYS A 10 -16.45 -0.40 22.03
CA LYS A 10 -16.38 1.05 22.17
C LYS A 10 -16.90 1.81 20.96
N TYR A 11 -17.19 1.12 19.85
CA TYR A 11 -17.73 1.74 18.65
C TYR A 11 -19.25 1.67 18.66
N GLU A 12 -19.88 2.83 18.44
CA GLU A 12 -21.33 2.99 18.45
C GLU A 12 -21.85 3.39 17.07
N LEU A 13 -23.12 3.10 16.82
CA LEU A 13 -23.81 3.54 15.62
C LEU A 13 -23.91 5.06 15.62
N ILE A 14 -23.69 5.67 14.45
CA ILE A 14 -23.79 7.12 14.26
C ILE A 14 -25.18 7.44 13.72
N ASP A 15 -25.97 8.16 14.50
CA ASP A 15 -27.26 8.68 14.06
C ASP A 15 -27.07 9.96 13.24
N VAL A 16 -27.39 9.89 11.94
CA VAL A 16 -27.28 11.02 11.00
C VAL A 16 -28.10 12.22 11.48
N ALA A 17 -29.29 12.01 12.04
CA ALA A 17 -30.14 13.11 12.52
C ALA A 17 -29.49 13.86 13.69
N SER A 18 -28.91 13.13 14.65
CA SER A 18 -28.17 13.74 15.76
C SER A 18 -26.90 14.48 15.29
N VAL A 19 -26.23 13.99 14.24
CA VAL A 19 -25.08 14.67 13.64
C VAL A 19 -25.54 15.98 12.98
N GLU A 20 -26.60 15.95 12.17
CA GLU A 20 -27.11 17.14 11.50
C GLU A 20 -27.62 18.22 12.47
N GLU A 21 -28.22 17.80 13.60
CA GLU A 21 -28.63 18.72 14.66
C GLU A 21 -27.44 19.45 15.30
N LYS A 22 -26.29 18.79 15.39
CA LYS A 22 -25.10 19.31 16.09
C LYS A 22 -24.18 20.16 15.20
N ILE A 23 -23.96 19.73 13.96
CA ILE A 23 -22.98 20.38 13.06
C ILE A 23 -23.61 21.00 11.81
N GLY A 24 -24.94 20.92 11.67
CA GLY A 24 -25.66 21.39 10.50
C GLY A 24 -25.72 20.35 9.38
N ILE A 25 -26.22 20.76 8.22
CA ILE A 25 -26.40 19.87 7.06
C ILE A 25 -25.05 19.27 6.66
N ILE A 26 -24.97 17.93 6.67
CA ILE A 26 -23.77 17.20 6.24
C ILE A 26 -23.89 16.78 4.76
N PRO A 27 -22.77 16.67 4.03
CA PRO A 27 -22.77 16.23 2.63
C PRO A 27 -23.36 14.83 2.46
N ASP A 28 -24.00 14.57 1.32
CA ASP A 28 -24.60 13.25 1.02
C ASP A 28 -23.56 12.12 1.03
N ASP A 29 -22.33 12.39 0.60
CA ASP A 29 -21.22 11.42 0.67
C ASP A 29 -20.91 11.02 2.12
N MET A 30 -20.98 11.96 3.07
CA MET A 30 -20.78 11.66 4.49
C MET A 30 -21.92 10.79 5.03
N LYS A 31 -23.18 11.05 4.63
CA LYS A 31 -24.34 10.23 5.02
C LYS A 31 -24.20 8.80 4.52
N ASN A 32 -23.89 8.63 3.24
CA ASN A 32 -23.68 7.33 2.61
C ASN A 32 -22.53 6.56 3.29
N ALA A 33 -21.46 7.27 3.67
CA ALA A 33 -20.35 6.67 4.40
C ALA A 33 -20.76 6.24 5.83
N ILE A 34 -21.55 7.05 6.53
CA ILE A 34 -22.10 6.73 7.86
C ILE A 34 -22.99 5.47 7.81
N ASP A 35 -23.85 5.35 6.80
CA ASP A 35 -24.71 4.18 6.63
C ASP A 35 -23.89 2.89 6.45
N LEU A 36 -22.82 2.96 5.66
CA LEU A 36 -21.89 1.84 5.46
C LEU A 36 -21.10 1.51 6.73
N TYR A 37 -20.68 2.51 7.49
CA TYR A 37 -20.04 2.33 8.79
C TYR A 37 -20.98 1.65 9.81
N ASN A 38 -22.23 2.10 9.87
CA ASN A 38 -23.25 1.51 10.74
C ASN A 38 -23.54 0.06 10.37
N LYS A 39 -23.63 -0.23 9.07
CA LYS A 39 -23.75 -1.60 8.57
C LYS A 39 -22.55 -2.47 8.98
N ALA A 40 -21.32 -1.95 8.88
CA ALA A 40 -20.14 -2.67 9.32
C ALA A 40 -20.21 -3.04 10.81
N LEU A 41 -20.71 -2.15 11.67
CA LEU A 41 -20.91 -2.44 13.09
C LEU A 41 -21.97 -3.53 13.34
N GLU A 42 -23.03 -3.58 12.54
CA GLU A 42 -24.02 -4.67 12.60
C GLU A 42 -23.43 -6.01 12.15
N ASP A 43 -22.63 -6.00 11.08
CA ASP A 43 -21.94 -7.19 10.58
C ASP A 43 -20.93 -7.72 11.60
N LEU A 44 -20.20 -6.85 12.31
CA LEU A 44 -19.29 -7.23 13.39
C LEU A 44 -20.01 -7.86 14.60
N LYS A 45 -21.25 -7.43 14.90
CA LYS A 45 -22.08 -8.07 15.96
C LYS A 45 -22.53 -9.47 15.56
N SER A 46 -22.51 -9.78 14.27
CA SER A 46 -22.92 -11.07 13.71
C SER A 46 -21.72 -11.96 13.37
N ASP A 47 -20.53 -11.63 13.90
CA ASP A 47 -19.25 -12.30 13.63
C ASP A 47 -18.90 -12.38 12.11
N ASN A 48 -19.39 -11.42 11.30
CA ASN A 48 -19.13 -11.34 9.86
C ASN A 48 -18.03 -10.30 9.53
N GLU A 49 -16.82 -10.51 10.06
CA GLU A 49 -15.73 -9.53 10.02
C GLU A 49 -15.27 -9.17 8.59
N ASP A 50 -15.25 -10.15 7.68
CA ASP A 50 -14.90 -9.92 6.27
C ASP A 50 -15.88 -8.95 5.58
N ILE A 51 -17.17 -9.09 5.87
CA ILE A 51 -18.23 -8.24 5.31
C ILE A 51 -18.14 -6.83 5.91
N ALA A 52 -17.85 -6.74 7.21
CA ALA A 52 -17.62 -5.46 7.87
C ALA A 52 -16.42 -4.71 7.28
N ILE A 53 -15.31 -5.39 7.00
CA ILE A 53 -14.14 -4.77 6.36
C ILE A 53 -14.49 -4.24 4.96
N ILE A 54 -15.30 -4.97 4.18
CA ILE A 54 -15.76 -4.50 2.86
C ILE A 54 -16.64 -3.25 3.00
N ALA A 55 -17.55 -3.21 3.98
CA ALA A 55 -18.38 -2.04 4.23
C ALA A 55 -17.55 -0.82 4.66
N LEU A 56 -16.54 -1.01 5.51
CA LEU A 56 -15.61 0.04 5.94
C LEU A 56 -14.74 0.56 4.79
N LYS A 57 -14.24 -0.32 3.93
CA LYS A 57 -13.50 0.07 2.71
C LYS A 57 -14.33 1.00 1.82
N LYS A 58 -15.60 0.67 1.61
CA LYS A 58 -16.53 1.51 0.85
C LYS A 58 -16.81 2.84 1.54
N ALA A 59 -17.03 2.84 2.85
CA ALA A 59 -17.24 4.06 3.63
C ALA A 59 -16.05 5.03 3.49
N ILE A 60 -14.82 4.51 3.61
CA ILE A 60 -13.58 5.30 3.48
C ILE A 60 -13.36 5.76 2.02
N ALA A 61 -13.74 4.97 1.03
CA ALA A 61 -13.65 5.38 -0.38
C ALA A 61 -14.60 6.54 -0.71
N ILE A 62 -15.82 6.53 -0.16
CA ILE A 62 -16.82 7.58 -0.34
C ILE A 62 -16.43 8.84 0.45
N TYR A 63 -15.97 8.67 1.70
CA TYR A 63 -15.55 9.79 2.55
C TYR A 63 -14.13 9.54 3.10
N PRO A 64 -13.08 9.97 2.37
CA PRO A 64 -11.68 9.70 2.75
C PRO A 64 -11.23 10.29 4.09
N ALA A 65 -11.95 11.27 4.65
CA ALA A 65 -11.66 11.84 5.97
C ALA A 65 -12.43 11.15 7.11
N PHE A 66 -12.96 9.93 6.90
CA PHE A 66 -13.70 9.19 7.93
C PHE A 66 -12.78 8.46 8.92
N TYR A 67 -12.16 9.22 9.84
CA TYR A 67 -11.18 8.69 10.78
C TYR A 67 -11.71 7.57 11.70
N GLU A 68 -12.97 7.67 12.13
CA GLU A 68 -13.60 6.65 12.97
C GLU A 68 -13.73 5.31 12.23
N ALA A 69 -14.10 5.33 10.94
CA ALA A 69 -14.15 4.14 10.10
C ALA A 69 -12.76 3.52 9.86
N MET A 70 -11.72 4.35 9.68
CA MET A 70 -10.34 3.87 9.56
C MET A 70 -9.82 3.21 10.85
N ASN A 71 -10.13 3.81 12.01
CA ASN A 71 -9.79 3.22 13.31
C ASN A 71 -10.50 1.88 13.52
N LEU A 72 -11.80 1.80 13.21
CA LEU A 72 -12.55 0.54 13.29
C LEU A 72 -11.97 -0.52 12.36
N MET A 73 -11.64 -0.16 11.12
CA MET A 73 -11.02 -1.05 10.15
C MET A 73 -9.67 -1.58 10.62
N GLY A 74 -8.86 -0.76 11.30
CA GLY A 74 -7.63 -1.19 11.94
C GLY A 74 -7.86 -2.25 13.02
N ILE A 75 -8.92 -2.12 13.82
CA ILE A 75 -9.30 -3.12 14.83
C ILE A 75 -9.81 -4.42 14.20
N CYS A 76 -10.56 -4.34 13.10
CA CYS A 76 -10.97 -5.53 12.33
C CYS A 76 -9.77 -6.27 11.72
N TYR A 77 -8.73 -5.56 11.27
CA TYR A 77 -7.51 -6.25 10.82
C TYR A 77 -6.80 -7.00 11.95
N LEU A 78 -6.80 -6.44 13.17
CA LEU A 78 -6.25 -7.14 14.32
C LEU A 78 -7.05 -8.38 14.70
N SER A 79 -8.39 -8.41 14.51
CA SER A 79 -9.17 -9.64 14.75
C SER A 79 -8.83 -10.76 13.78
N LEU A 80 -8.31 -10.41 12.59
CA LEU A 80 -7.84 -11.35 11.56
C LEU A 80 -6.33 -11.64 11.63
N ASP A 81 -5.65 -11.24 12.71
CA ASP A 81 -4.19 -11.38 12.89
C ASP A 81 -3.35 -10.64 11.82
N ASP A 82 -3.93 -9.64 11.14
CA ASP A 82 -3.27 -8.81 10.13
C ASP A 82 -2.74 -7.50 10.75
N GLU A 83 -1.70 -7.62 11.58
CA GLU A 83 -1.08 -6.49 12.27
C GLU A 83 -0.51 -5.43 11.29
N TYR A 84 0.00 -5.88 10.13
CA TYR A 84 0.57 -4.98 9.13
C TYR A 84 -0.47 -3.98 8.61
N ASN A 85 -1.61 -4.47 8.14
CA ASN A 85 -2.67 -3.60 7.63
C ASN A 85 -3.34 -2.79 8.74
N ALA A 86 -3.44 -3.34 9.97
CA ALA A 86 -3.93 -2.59 11.12
C ALA A 86 -3.06 -1.35 11.42
N ARG A 87 -1.73 -1.55 11.51
CA ARG A 87 -0.76 -0.45 11.71
C ARG A 87 -0.82 0.57 10.59
N ARG A 88 -1.00 0.12 9.33
CA ARG A 88 -1.16 1.00 8.18
C ARG A 88 -2.38 1.92 8.34
N MET A 89 -3.51 1.39 8.79
CA MET A 89 -4.72 2.18 9.03
C MET A 89 -4.53 3.20 10.16
N PHE A 90 -3.96 2.80 11.31
CA PHE A 90 -3.72 3.74 12.41
C PHE A 90 -2.74 4.86 12.03
N ASN A 91 -1.65 4.52 11.33
CA ASN A 91 -0.71 5.53 10.83
C ASN A 91 -1.36 6.48 9.82
N LYS A 92 -2.31 6.00 9.00
CA LYS A 92 -3.05 6.84 8.06
C LYS A 92 -3.89 7.88 8.81
N VAL A 93 -4.56 7.50 9.89
CA VAL A 93 -5.31 8.44 10.74
C VAL A 93 -4.39 9.50 11.33
N ILE A 94 -3.25 9.10 11.92
CA ILE A 94 -2.27 10.03 12.52
C ILE A 94 -1.73 11.05 11.51
N LYS A 95 -1.55 10.66 10.25
CA LYS A 95 -1.10 11.57 9.20
C LYS A 95 -2.17 12.57 8.76
N MET A 96 -3.45 12.24 8.91
CA MET A 96 -4.58 13.04 8.42
C MET A 96 -5.21 13.89 9.54
N GLU A 97 -5.05 13.50 10.80
CA GLU A 97 -5.59 14.18 11.97
C GLU A 97 -4.46 14.49 12.98
N ASP A 98 -4.12 15.77 13.12
CA ASP A 98 -3.03 16.27 13.99
C ASP A 98 -3.20 15.95 15.50
N ASN A 99 -4.33 15.37 15.91
CA ASN A 99 -4.65 15.04 17.30
C ASN A 99 -5.34 13.65 17.47
N SER A 100 -4.99 12.66 16.64
CA SER A 100 -5.61 11.32 16.69
C SER A 100 -5.12 10.47 17.88
N LEU A 101 -5.49 10.83 19.11
CA LEU A 101 -5.05 10.13 20.33
C LEU A 101 -5.40 8.63 20.31
N ARG A 102 -6.53 8.25 19.69
CA ARG A 102 -6.99 6.86 19.62
C ARG A 102 -6.09 5.97 18.76
N ALA A 103 -5.73 6.44 17.55
CA ALA A 103 -4.86 5.72 16.63
C ALA A 103 -3.44 5.56 17.19
N SER A 104 -2.89 6.62 17.81
CA SER A 104 -1.58 6.55 18.48
C SER A 104 -1.59 5.57 19.65
N ASN A 105 -2.65 5.57 20.47
CA ASN A 105 -2.80 4.60 21.56
C ASN A 105 -2.85 3.16 21.05
N TYR A 106 -3.49 2.90 19.90
CA TYR A 106 -3.49 1.55 19.30
C TYR A 106 -2.08 1.12 18.90
N LEU A 107 -1.30 1.98 18.25
CA LEU A 107 0.10 1.69 17.92
C LEU A 107 0.96 1.47 19.17
N ASP A 108 0.82 2.31 20.20
CA ASP A 108 1.58 2.15 21.44
C ASP A 108 1.25 0.84 22.17
N LYS A 109 -0.01 0.39 22.13
CA LYS A 109 -0.42 -0.91 22.67
C LYS A 109 0.14 -2.08 21.85
N LEU A 110 0.21 -1.97 20.53
CA LEU A 110 0.83 -2.97 19.66
C LEU A 110 2.36 -3.04 19.85
N ASP A 111 2.99 -1.90 20.09
CA ASP A 111 4.43 -1.80 20.39
C ASP A 111 4.80 -2.25 21.81
N GLY A 112 3.82 -2.62 22.64
CA GLY A 112 4.03 -3.00 24.04
C GLY A 112 4.50 -1.84 24.94
N LYS A 113 4.35 -0.59 24.51
CA LYS A 113 4.77 0.61 25.26
C LYS A 113 3.83 0.95 26.43
N ILE A 114 2.64 0.35 26.47
CA ILE A 114 1.65 0.53 27.53
C ILE A 114 1.34 -0.84 28.14
N THR A 115 1.79 -1.04 29.38
CA THR A 115 1.30 -2.11 30.26
C THR A 115 0.09 -1.57 31.03
N ASP A 116 -0.93 -2.41 31.27
CA ASP A 116 -2.24 -2.07 31.85
C ASP A 116 -2.18 -1.64 33.34
N GLY A 117 -1.18 -0.86 33.76
CA GLY A 117 -0.92 -0.56 35.16
C GLY A 117 -0.28 0.79 35.50
N ASP A 118 -0.14 1.74 34.57
CA ASP A 118 0.47 3.04 34.91
C ASP A 118 -0.32 4.26 34.42
N SER A 119 -1.46 4.48 35.08
CA SER A 119 -2.10 5.80 35.14
C SER A 119 -1.31 6.73 36.07
N ASN A 120 -0.13 7.17 35.66
CA ASN A 120 0.45 8.40 36.24
C ASN A 120 1.59 8.97 35.41
N ASN A 121 1.27 9.69 34.34
CA ASN A 121 2.21 10.68 33.79
C ASN A 121 1.57 12.06 33.63
N ASN A 122 1.23 12.62 34.78
CA ASN A 122 0.67 13.95 35.00
C ASN A 122 1.63 15.12 34.65
N ASN A 123 2.74 14.89 33.94
CA ASN A 123 3.74 15.93 33.64
C ASN A 123 3.76 16.44 32.19
N ARG A 124 2.94 15.89 31.28
CA ARG A 124 2.71 16.49 29.95
C ARG A 124 1.40 17.28 29.84
N GLN A 125 0.49 17.12 30.81
CA GLN A 125 -0.85 17.74 30.80
C GLN A 125 -0.90 19.22 31.22
N LYS A 126 0.17 19.81 31.78
CA LYS A 126 0.13 21.17 32.34
C LYS A 126 0.54 22.31 31.38
N LYS A 127 1.12 22.02 30.21
CA LYS A 127 1.57 23.07 29.27
C LYS A 127 0.65 23.29 28.05
N TYR A 128 -0.33 22.41 27.82
CA TYR A 128 -1.24 22.46 26.67
C TYR A 128 -2.70 22.81 27.02
N LYS A 129 -2.98 23.21 28.27
CA LYS A 129 -4.33 23.61 28.73
C LYS A 129 -4.66 25.09 28.55
N LYS A 130 -3.92 25.87 27.74
CA LYS A 130 -4.24 27.31 27.57
C LYS A 130 -4.54 27.76 26.13
N ALA A 131 -4.32 26.93 25.12
CA ALA A 131 -4.55 27.32 23.72
C ALA A 131 -5.65 26.52 22.99
N ALA A 132 -6.18 25.46 23.61
CA ALA A 132 -7.21 24.58 23.03
C ALA A 132 -8.50 24.55 23.87
N ILE A 133 -8.81 25.64 24.58
CA ILE A 133 -10.01 25.73 25.44
C ILE A 133 -11.21 26.41 24.73
N GLU A 134 -11.01 27.14 23.63
CA GLU A 134 -12.16 27.80 22.96
C GLU A 134 -12.87 26.95 21.90
N THR A 135 -12.21 25.98 21.26
CA THR A 135 -12.82 25.21 20.16
C THR A 135 -13.37 23.83 20.56
N VAL A 136 -13.07 23.33 21.77
CA VAL A 136 -13.44 21.97 22.22
C VAL A 136 -14.20 21.98 23.56
N SER A 137 -14.80 23.12 23.94
CA SER A 137 -15.66 23.21 25.12
C SER A 137 -17.13 22.84 24.85
N TRP A 138 -17.61 22.95 23.60
CA TRP A 138 -19.03 22.70 23.28
C TRP A 138 -19.35 21.23 22.98
N LEU A 139 -18.36 20.46 22.51
CA LEU A 139 -18.50 19.03 22.17
C LEU A 139 -18.46 18.12 23.41
N LYS A 140 -17.88 18.57 24.53
CA LYS A 140 -17.66 17.72 25.72
C LYS A 140 -18.85 17.69 26.70
N SER A 141 -19.84 18.55 26.52
CA SER A 141 -21.10 18.53 27.28
C SER A 141 -22.15 17.57 26.70
N GLY A 142 -22.00 17.12 25.46
CA GLY A 142 -23.00 16.28 24.77
C GLY A 142 -22.75 14.77 24.82
N LEU A 143 -21.69 14.31 25.50
CA LEU A 143 -21.27 12.89 25.55
C LEU A 143 -20.92 12.44 26.97
N SER A 144 -21.49 13.07 27.99
CA SER A 144 -21.39 12.57 29.37
C SER A 144 -22.47 11.51 29.60
N PRO A 145 -22.17 10.34 30.19
CA PRO A 145 -23.15 9.30 30.41
C PRO A 145 -24.16 9.75 31.46
N GLU A 146 -25.44 9.72 31.11
CA GLU A 146 -26.53 9.81 32.08
C GLU A 146 -26.56 8.51 32.88
N ARG A 147 -25.89 8.54 34.03
CA ARG A 147 -25.98 7.50 35.05
C ARG A 147 -27.38 7.60 35.62
N ASN A 148 -28.22 6.57 35.42
CA ASN A 148 -29.23 6.10 36.39
C ASN A 148 -29.82 4.72 35.99
N ASN A 149 -29.44 3.70 36.74
CA ASN A 149 -30.10 2.38 36.80
C ASN A 149 -31.28 2.49 37.83
N PRO A 150 -32.37 1.68 37.77
CA PRO A 150 -32.33 0.42 37.08
C PRO A 150 -33.38 0.01 36.04
N TYR A 151 -32.82 -0.60 34.99
CA TYR A 151 -33.46 -1.13 33.78
C TYR A 151 -34.32 -2.39 33.99
N TYR A 152 -34.39 -2.97 35.20
CA TYR A 152 -35.20 -4.17 35.45
C TYR A 152 -36.71 -3.89 35.57
N ILE A 153 -37.11 -2.64 35.83
CA ILE A 153 -38.53 -2.26 36.05
C ILE A 153 -39.37 -2.46 34.78
N LYS A 154 -38.78 -2.26 33.59
CA LYS A 154 -39.47 -2.45 32.29
C LYS A 154 -39.83 -3.92 32.04
N TYR A 155 -38.99 -4.85 32.46
CA TYR A 155 -39.23 -6.29 32.31
C TYR A 155 -40.21 -6.84 33.35
N ILE A 156 -40.19 -6.31 34.59
CA ILE A 156 -41.14 -6.68 35.64
C ILE A 156 -42.57 -6.25 35.26
N LEU A 157 -42.73 -5.07 34.64
CA LEU A 157 -44.03 -4.58 34.21
C LEU A 157 -44.63 -5.42 33.07
N GLY A 158 -43.80 -5.86 32.12
CA GLY A 158 -44.22 -6.75 31.04
C GLY A 158 -44.62 -8.14 31.52
N PHE A 159 -43.92 -8.69 32.52
CA PHE A 159 -44.25 -9.99 33.11
C PHE A 159 -45.59 -9.98 33.85
N LEU A 160 -45.88 -8.89 34.59
CA LEU A 160 -47.16 -8.72 35.29
C LEU A 160 -48.35 -8.56 34.33
N LEU A 161 -48.15 -7.86 33.21
CA LEU A 161 -49.16 -7.75 32.14
C LEU A 161 -49.47 -9.10 31.47
N GLY A 162 -48.44 -9.94 31.27
CA GLY A 162 -48.61 -11.28 30.71
C GLY A 162 -49.43 -12.22 31.60
N ILE A 163 -49.18 -12.20 32.92
CA ILE A 163 -49.94 -13.00 33.90
C ILE A 163 -51.41 -12.56 33.94
N LEU A 164 -51.66 -11.25 33.89
CA LEU A 164 -53.01 -10.69 33.95
C LEU A 164 -53.85 -11.08 32.73
N VAL A 165 -53.26 -11.12 31.54
CA VAL A 165 -53.93 -11.60 30.31
C VAL A 165 -54.24 -13.09 30.42
N LEU A 166 -53.34 -13.92 30.96
CA LEU A 166 -53.57 -15.36 31.11
C LEU A 166 -54.71 -15.66 32.10
N SER A 167 -54.80 -14.90 33.19
CA SER A 167 -55.88 -15.01 34.19
C SER A 167 -57.23 -14.56 33.62
N LEU A 168 -57.25 -13.53 32.77
CA LEU A 168 -58.47 -13.08 32.08
C LEU A 168 -58.99 -14.08 31.04
N VAL A 169 -58.09 -14.80 30.35
CA VAL A 169 -58.49 -15.86 29.41
C VAL A 169 -59.12 -17.04 30.16
N TRP A 170 -58.64 -17.37 31.36
CA TRP A 170 -59.26 -18.42 32.18
C TRP A 170 -60.65 -18.03 32.70
N ILE A 171 -60.87 -16.76 33.08
CA ILE A 171 -62.17 -16.30 33.62
C ILE A 171 -63.24 -16.07 32.53
N LEU A 172 -62.83 -15.86 31.27
CA LEU A 172 -63.73 -15.56 30.15
C LEU A 172 -64.26 -16.81 29.45
N VAL A 173 -63.76 -18.01 29.78
CA VAL A 173 -64.23 -19.29 29.22
C VAL A 173 -65.15 -19.97 30.22
N PRO A 174 -66.49 -19.95 30.04
CA PRO A 174 -67.41 -20.68 30.89
C PRO A 174 -67.30 -22.19 30.64
N GLU A 175 -67.34 -22.98 31.72
CA GLU A 175 -67.05 -24.42 31.77
C GLU A 175 -68.15 -25.33 31.15
N SER A 176 -69.01 -24.80 30.27
CA SER A 176 -70.12 -25.57 29.70
C SER A 176 -70.62 -25.03 28.36
N SER A 177 -69.85 -25.28 27.30
CA SER A 177 -70.40 -25.47 25.95
C SER A 177 -69.42 -26.31 25.13
N PRO A 178 -69.85 -27.40 24.45
CA PRO A 178 -68.96 -28.14 23.57
C PRO A 178 -68.51 -27.20 22.46
N ILE A 179 -67.22 -26.90 22.41
CA ILE A 179 -66.61 -26.17 21.32
C ILE A 179 -66.72 -27.07 20.09
N ASN A 180 -67.75 -26.87 19.29
CA ASN A 180 -67.83 -27.50 17.98
C ASN A 180 -66.90 -26.73 17.05
N ILE A 181 -65.64 -27.12 17.03
CA ILE A 181 -64.66 -26.62 16.08
C ILE A 181 -65.04 -27.23 14.74
N ASP A 182 -65.71 -26.45 13.90
CA ASP A 182 -65.96 -26.79 12.50
C ASP A 182 -64.62 -26.81 11.74
N LEU A 183 -63.92 -27.93 11.84
CA LEU A 183 -62.69 -28.23 11.12
C LEU A 183 -62.88 -28.17 9.60
N GLY A 184 -64.11 -28.31 9.09
CA GLY A 184 -64.41 -28.23 7.65
C GLY A 184 -64.14 -26.83 7.07
N ASN A 185 -64.40 -25.77 7.83
CA ASN A 185 -64.10 -24.40 7.42
C ASN A 185 -62.62 -24.00 7.64
N ILE A 186 -61.95 -24.64 8.59
CA ILE A 186 -60.50 -24.47 8.80
C ILE A 186 -59.72 -25.14 7.66
N PHE A 187 -60.14 -26.34 7.23
CA PHE A 187 -59.52 -27.07 6.11
C PHE A 187 -59.85 -26.49 4.73
N LYS A 188 -61.03 -25.87 4.53
CA LYS A 188 -61.30 -25.09 3.29
C LYS A 188 -60.44 -23.83 3.18
N LYS A 189 -60.08 -23.20 4.31
CA LYS A 189 -59.02 -22.18 4.31
C LYS A 189 -57.67 -22.79 3.93
N THR A 190 -57.34 -23.99 4.40
CA THR A 190 -56.11 -24.70 4.00
C THR A 190 -56.05 -25.05 2.51
N GLU A 191 -57.16 -25.40 1.85
CA GLU A 191 -57.20 -25.53 0.37
C GLU A 191 -56.94 -24.18 -0.35
N SER A 192 -57.39 -23.06 0.21
CA SER A 192 -57.08 -21.71 -0.28
C SER A 192 -55.69 -21.18 0.12
N VAL A 193 -54.94 -21.93 0.94
CA VAL A 193 -53.54 -21.63 1.34
C VAL A 193 -52.53 -22.19 0.33
N SER A 194 -52.92 -23.17 -0.51
CA SER A 194 -52.12 -23.67 -1.63
C SER A 194 -51.56 -22.55 -2.55
N PRO A 195 -52.36 -21.60 -3.06
CA PRO A 195 -51.84 -20.50 -3.89
C PRO A 195 -50.96 -19.50 -3.11
N GLN A 196 -51.12 -19.37 -1.79
CA GLN A 196 -50.28 -18.50 -0.96
C GLN A 196 -48.93 -19.15 -0.63
N VAL A 197 -48.92 -20.47 -0.41
CA VAL A 197 -47.70 -21.27 -0.23
C VAL A 197 -46.88 -21.29 -1.52
N GLU A 198 -47.52 -21.46 -2.68
CA GLU A 198 -46.84 -21.40 -3.97
C GLU A 198 -46.27 -20.00 -4.26
N LYS A 199 -46.99 -18.94 -3.86
CA LYS A 199 -46.49 -17.56 -3.95
C LYS A 199 -45.32 -17.31 -3.00
N LEU A 200 -45.38 -17.82 -1.77
CA LEU A 200 -44.28 -17.74 -0.80
C LEU A 200 -43.04 -18.52 -1.26
N GLU A 201 -43.21 -19.70 -1.88
CA GLU A 201 -42.11 -20.45 -2.46
C GLU A 201 -41.48 -19.70 -3.64
N LYS A 202 -42.28 -19.07 -4.51
CA LYS A 202 -41.78 -18.20 -5.57
C LYS A 202 -40.99 -17.01 -5.01
N GLU A 203 -41.54 -16.32 -4.00
CA GLU A 203 -40.86 -15.20 -3.34
C GLU A 203 -39.56 -15.64 -2.65
N LYS A 204 -39.54 -16.81 -1.99
CA LYS A 204 -38.32 -17.37 -1.38
C LYS A 204 -37.26 -17.74 -2.41
N ASN A 205 -37.66 -18.36 -3.52
CA ASN A 205 -36.75 -18.71 -4.62
C ASN A 205 -36.21 -17.44 -5.31
N GLU A 206 -37.06 -16.43 -5.49
CA GLU A 206 -36.66 -15.13 -6.02
C GLU A 206 -35.69 -14.41 -5.07
N LEU A 207 -35.97 -14.37 -3.77
CA LEU A 207 -35.09 -13.81 -2.76
C LEU A 207 -33.74 -14.54 -2.71
N THR A 208 -33.74 -15.86 -2.82
CA THR A 208 -32.53 -16.69 -2.84
C THR A 208 -31.69 -16.40 -4.09
N THR A 209 -32.34 -16.23 -5.24
CA THR A 209 -31.69 -15.87 -6.51
C THR A 209 -31.08 -14.47 -6.41
N ARG A 210 -31.82 -13.48 -5.90
CA ARG A 210 -31.32 -12.12 -5.68
C ARG A 210 -30.14 -12.07 -4.71
N LEU A 211 -30.18 -12.88 -3.64
CA LEU A 211 -29.06 -13.00 -2.69
C LEU A 211 -27.81 -13.58 -3.36
N LYS A 212 -27.99 -14.60 -4.21
CA LYS A 212 -26.90 -15.20 -4.98
C LYS A 212 -26.29 -14.18 -5.95
N ASP A 213 -27.12 -13.48 -6.73
CA ASP A 213 -26.68 -12.47 -7.69
C ASP A 213 -25.98 -11.29 -6.99
N ALA A 214 -26.51 -10.84 -5.86
CA ALA A 214 -25.90 -9.79 -5.04
C ALA A 214 -24.54 -10.23 -4.47
N ASN A 215 -24.42 -11.47 -4.00
CA ASN A 215 -23.15 -12.02 -3.51
C ASN A 215 -22.13 -12.19 -4.65
N GLU A 216 -22.55 -12.61 -5.84
CA GLU A 216 -21.66 -12.68 -7.01
C GLU A 216 -21.18 -11.30 -7.45
N ALA A 217 -22.07 -10.29 -7.45
CA ALA A 217 -21.72 -8.91 -7.73
C ALA A 217 -20.75 -8.33 -6.68
N LEU A 218 -20.97 -8.63 -5.40
CA LEU A 218 -20.07 -8.23 -4.32
C LEU A 218 -18.69 -8.86 -4.48
N LYS A 219 -18.62 -10.15 -4.81
CA LYS A 219 -17.36 -10.86 -5.05
C LYS A 219 -16.58 -10.22 -6.21
N LYS A 220 -17.25 -9.94 -7.35
CA LYS A 220 -16.65 -9.24 -8.49
C LYS A 220 -16.15 -7.85 -8.12
N ALA A 221 -16.90 -7.09 -7.31
CA ALA A 221 -16.48 -5.78 -6.85
C ALA A 221 -15.26 -5.86 -5.94
N THR A 222 -15.21 -6.82 -5.01
CA THR A 222 -14.06 -7.05 -4.12
C THR A 222 -12.81 -7.47 -4.90
N ASP A 223 -12.96 -8.35 -5.90
CA ASP A 223 -11.84 -8.79 -6.74
C ASP A 223 -11.30 -7.63 -7.60
N ASN A 224 -12.19 -6.78 -8.13
CA ASN A 224 -11.80 -5.55 -8.83
C ASN A 224 -11.10 -4.55 -7.90
N GLU A 225 -11.58 -4.39 -6.68
CA GLU A 225 -10.95 -3.50 -5.69
C GLU A 225 -9.55 -3.99 -5.32
N LYS A 226 -9.36 -5.30 -5.10
CA LYS A 226 -8.03 -5.89 -4.85
C LYS A 226 -7.09 -5.66 -6.03
N LYS A 227 -7.58 -5.84 -7.26
CA LYS A 227 -6.79 -5.57 -8.47
C LYS A 227 -6.39 -4.09 -8.55
N LEU A 228 -7.32 -3.18 -8.28
CA LEU A 228 -7.06 -1.74 -8.30
C LEU A 228 -6.10 -1.32 -7.18
N GLN A 229 -6.21 -1.92 -5.99
CA GLN A 229 -5.27 -1.72 -4.87
C GLN A 229 -3.87 -2.16 -5.25
N SER A 230 -3.72 -3.36 -5.82
CA SER A 230 -2.43 -3.86 -6.29
C SER A 230 -1.83 -2.96 -7.38
N GLN A 231 -2.65 -2.47 -8.31
CA GLN A 231 -2.21 -1.50 -9.31
C GLN A 231 -1.75 -0.19 -8.66
N LEU A 232 -2.53 0.39 -7.73
CA LEU A 232 -2.16 1.61 -7.03
C LEU A 232 -0.86 1.46 -6.24
N GLU A 233 -0.63 0.30 -5.62
CA GLU A 233 0.62 -0.01 -4.91
C GLU A 233 1.81 -0.11 -5.88
N GLN A 234 1.63 -0.76 -7.03
CA GLN A 234 2.66 -0.81 -8.06
C GLN A 234 3.00 0.60 -8.58
N TYR A 235 1.98 1.44 -8.83
CA TYR A 235 2.19 2.83 -9.24
C TYR A 235 2.89 3.66 -8.17
N ALA A 236 2.49 3.53 -6.90
CA ALA A 236 3.14 4.24 -5.79
C ALA A 236 4.62 3.85 -5.68
N TYR A 237 4.92 2.55 -5.75
CA TYR A 237 6.28 2.03 -5.72
C TYR A 237 7.15 2.59 -6.86
N TRP A 238 6.67 2.51 -8.10
CA TRP A 238 7.42 2.99 -9.26
C TRP A 238 7.55 4.51 -9.31
N SER A 239 6.55 5.25 -8.80
CA SER A 239 6.63 6.70 -8.67
C SER A 239 7.70 7.14 -7.66
N GLU A 240 7.90 6.39 -6.58
CA GLU A 240 8.98 6.65 -5.62
C GLU A 240 10.35 6.43 -6.26
N ILE A 241 10.53 5.33 -6.99
CA ILE A 241 11.77 5.04 -7.74
C ILE A 241 12.07 6.17 -8.74
N LEU A 242 11.08 6.56 -9.54
CA LEU A 242 11.25 7.63 -10.52
C LEU A 242 11.68 8.94 -9.86
N ARG A 243 11.06 9.31 -8.74
CA ARG A 243 11.43 10.52 -7.97
C ARG A 243 12.87 10.43 -7.45
N ASP A 244 13.30 9.27 -6.98
CA ASP A 244 14.68 9.07 -6.53
C ASP A 244 15.68 9.14 -7.70
N LEU A 245 15.35 8.58 -8.86
CA LEU A 245 16.16 8.71 -10.08
C LEU A 245 16.27 10.17 -10.53
N GLN A 246 15.16 10.91 -10.54
CA GLN A 246 15.14 12.34 -10.85
C GLN A 246 16.01 13.13 -9.88
N ARG A 247 15.91 12.86 -8.57
CA ARG A 247 16.76 13.49 -7.56
C ARG A 247 18.24 13.19 -7.78
N LEU A 248 18.62 11.97 -8.13
CA LEU A 248 20.00 11.63 -8.46
C LEU A 248 20.49 12.39 -9.70
N ALA A 249 19.64 12.54 -10.72
CA ALA A 249 19.95 13.33 -11.91
C ALA A 249 20.13 14.83 -11.58
N ASP A 250 19.29 15.39 -10.69
CA ASP A 250 19.39 16.77 -10.21
C ASP A 250 20.65 17.01 -9.38
N GLU A 251 21.05 16.02 -8.56
CA GLU A 251 22.33 16.01 -7.83
C GLU A 251 23.55 15.85 -8.79
N GLY A 252 23.32 15.64 -10.08
CA GLY A 252 24.36 15.44 -11.09
C GLY A 252 24.98 14.05 -11.07
N LYS A 253 24.36 13.06 -10.41
CA LYS A 253 24.85 11.68 -10.30
C LYS A 253 24.36 10.80 -11.45
N TYR A 254 24.64 11.22 -12.68
CA TYR A 254 24.15 10.56 -13.90
C TYR A 254 24.61 9.12 -14.03
N LYS A 255 25.82 8.78 -13.55
CA LYS A 255 26.32 7.40 -13.53
C LYS A 255 25.41 6.47 -12.74
N ASP A 256 25.03 6.90 -11.53
CA ASP A 256 24.22 6.10 -10.62
C ASP A 256 22.81 5.87 -11.18
N VAL A 257 22.25 6.88 -11.85
CA VAL A 257 20.96 6.77 -12.56
C VAL A 257 21.02 5.70 -13.65
N VAL A 258 22.02 5.76 -14.54
CA VAL A 258 22.16 4.78 -15.63
C VAL A 258 22.36 3.38 -15.08
N ILE A 259 23.18 3.20 -14.04
CA ILE A 259 23.40 1.89 -13.40
C ILE A 259 22.09 1.33 -12.83
N GLN A 260 21.35 2.14 -12.07
CA GLN A 260 20.09 1.68 -11.48
C GLN A 260 19.09 1.26 -12.58
N ILE A 261 18.96 2.05 -13.64
CA ILE A 261 18.01 1.77 -14.71
C ILE A 261 18.40 0.52 -15.50
N GLU A 262 19.64 0.42 -15.95
CA GLU A 262 20.06 -0.64 -16.87
C GLU A 262 20.39 -1.98 -16.20
N ARG A 263 20.75 -1.96 -14.91
CA ARG A 263 21.11 -3.18 -14.19
C ARG A 263 20.05 -3.61 -13.19
N ASP A 264 19.54 -2.68 -12.38
CA ASP A 264 18.69 -3.03 -11.25
C ASP A 264 17.20 -3.08 -11.65
N LEU A 265 16.80 -2.33 -12.69
CA LEU A 265 15.40 -2.16 -13.10
C LEU A 265 15.05 -2.75 -14.47
N SER A 266 16.00 -3.28 -15.24
CA SER A 266 15.78 -3.73 -16.64
C SER A 266 14.66 -4.77 -16.74
N ASP A 267 14.67 -5.76 -15.85
CA ASP A 267 13.85 -6.98 -15.93
C ASP A 267 12.53 -6.88 -15.15
N LEU A 268 12.29 -5.74 -14.51
CA LEU A 268 11.11 -5.55 -13.67
C LEU A 268 9.92 -5.04 -14.51
N ASP A 269 8.73 -5.57 -14.19
CA ASP A 269 7.47 -5.14 -14.79
C ASP A 269 7.03 -3.79 -14.21
N LYS A 270 6.86 -2.82 -15.11
CA LYS A 270 6.63 -1.41 -14.78
C LYS A 270 5.40 -0.91 -15.53
N PRO A 271 4.59 -0.03 -14.92
CA PRO A 271 3.58 0.73 -15.65
C PRO A 271 4.17 1.41 -16.89
N GLU A 272 3.45 1.34 -18.01
CA GLU A 272 3.93 1.78 -19.33
C GLU A 272 4.33 3.27 -19.36
N ASP A 273 3.56 4.10 -18.67
CA ASP A 273 3.80 5.54 -18.52
C ASP A 273 5.07 5.82 -17.70
N ILE A 274 5.23 5.17 -16.53
CA ILE A 274 6.43 5.31 -15.71
C ILE A 274 7.66 4.76 -16.45
N ALA A 275 7.51 3.64 -17.18
CA ALA A 275 8.60 3.10 -18.00
C ALA A 275 9.06 4.12 -19.06
N ALA A 276 8.12 4.83 -19.70
CA ALA A 276 8.45 5.87 -20.66
C ALA A 276 9.22 7.03 -20.02
N GLU A 277 8.83 7.48 -18.82
CA GLU A 277 9.54 8.52 -18.07
C GLU A 277 10.94 8.10 -17.63
N ILE A 278 11.09 6.87 -17.11
CA ILE A 278 12.39 6.30 -16.75
C ILE A 278 13.30 6.22 -17.99
N ASN A 279 12.77 5.75 -19.12
CA ASN A 279 13.54 5.67 -20.37
C ASN A 279 13.96 7.06 -20.88
N ALA A 280 13.08 8.05 -20.80
CA ALA A 280 13.39 9.43 -21.16
C ALA A 280 14.51 10.00 -20.27
N LEU A 281 14.41 9.79 -18.95
CA LEU A 281 15.44 10.20 -18.00
C LEU A 281 16.77 9.50 -18.25
N ASN A 282 16.75 8.19 -18.54
CA ASN A 282 17.96 7.43 -18.87
C ASN A 282 18.66 8.01 -20.10
N ASN A 283 17.89 8.26 -21.17
CA ASN A 283 18.42 8.83 -22.41
C ASN A 283 19.03 10.23 -22.21
N GLU A 284 18.47 11.03 -21.29
CA GLU A 284 19.05 12.33 -20.93
C GLU A 284 20.34 12.19 -20.12
N CYS A 285 20.40 11.20 -19.22
CA CYS A 285 21.54 10.98 -18.34
C CYS A 285 22.72 10.32 -19.04
N LYS A 286 22.48 9.42 -20.00
CA LYS A 286 23.51 8.63 -20.71
C LYS A 286 24.68 9.48 -21.23
N PRO A 287 24.49 10.52 -22.07
CA PRO A 287 25.60 11.33 -22.56
C PRO A 287 26.41 12.01 -21.45
N LYS A 288 25.75 12.43 -20.36
CA LYS A 288 26.40 13.09 -19.21
C LYS A 288 27.18 12.07 -18.36
N ALA A 289 26.66 10.85 -18.23
CA ALA A 289 27.25 9.76 -17.48
C ALA A 289 28.57 9.26 -18.08
N VAL A 290 28.78 9.36 -19.41
CA VAL A 290 30.04 8.93 -20.08
C VAL A 290 31.28 9.48 -19.38
N SER A 291 31.28 10.76 -19.03
CA SER A 291 32.41 11.40 -18.34
C SER A 291 32.63 10.84 -16.93
N GLN A 292 31.55 10.48 -16.22
CA GLN A 292 31.62 9.94 -14.87
C GLN A 292 32.08 8.49 -14.85
N PHE A 293 31.60 7.67 -15.78
CA PHE A 293 32.10 6.31 -16.00
C PHE A 293 33.59 6.32 -16.36
N TYR A 294 34.01 7.22 -17.27
CA TYR A 294 35.41 7.39 -17.62
C TYR A 294 36.29 7.72 -16.41
N GLU A 295 35.92 8.74 -15.62
CA GLU A 295 36.72 9.12 -14.46
C GLU A 295 36.72 8.03 -13.37
N ALA A 296 35.58 7.36 -13.13
CA ALA A 296 35.52 6.24 -12.20
C ALA A 296 36.45 5.09 -12.62
N GLY A 297 36.37 4.65 -13.88
CA GLY A 297 37.25 3.61 -14.42
C GLY A 297 38.72 4.01 -14.38
N ARG A 298 39.03 5.29 -14.60
CA ARG A 298 40.39 5.83 -14.54
C ARG A 298 40.96 5.85 -13.14
N GLU A 299 40.19 6.24 -12.14
CA GLU A 299 40.64 6.23 -10.75
C GLU A 299 40.85 4.80 -10.24
N ILE A 300 39.94 3.86 -10.54
CA ILE A 300 40.12 2.44 -10.21
C ILE A 300 41.38 1.90 -10.89
N TYR A 301 41.55 2.15 -12.19
CA TYR A 301 42.71 1.71 -12.95
C TYR A 301 44.01 2.20 -12.30
N ARG A 302 44.12 3.52 -12.02
CA ARG A 302 45.30 4.14 -11.43
C ARG A 302 45.61 3.61 -10.03
N SER A 303 44.59 3.35 -9.22
CA SER A 303 44.78 2.79 -7.88
C SER A 303 45.49 1.43 -7.92
N ASN A 304 45.37 0.71 -9.04
CA ASN A 304 45.96 -0.60 -9.27
C ASN A 304 47.40 -0.59 -9.80
N ALA A 305 48.05 0.57 -9.92
CA ALA A 305 49.41 0.68 -10.49
C ALA A 305 50.45 -0.21 -9.78
N ASN A 306 50.33 -0.33 -8.45
CA ASN A 306 51.24 -1.10 -7.61
C ASN A 306 50.81 -2.56 -7.49
N ALA A 307 49.52 -2.80 -7.23
CA ALA A 307 48.99 -4.13 -6.94
C ALA A 307 48.89 -5.01 -8.21
N LYS A 308 48.52 -4.41 -9.34
CA LYS A 308 48.30 -5.10 -10.62
C LYS A 308 47.35 -6.30 -10.50
N SER A 309 46.35 -6.20 -9.62
CA SER A 309 45.32 -7.23 -9.43
C SER A 309 44.41 -7.30 -10.66
N VAL A 310 44.09 -8.51 -11.10
CA VAL A 310 43.21 -8.76 -12.25
C VAL A 310 41.78 -8.32 -11.94
N GLU A 311 41.34 -8.54 -10.71
CA GLU A 311 40.01 -8.17 -10.21
C GLU A 311 39.79 -6.66 -10.27
N ILE A 312 40.76 -5.87 -9.82
CA ILE A 312 40.65 -4.40 -9.88
C ILE A 312 40.69 -3.90 -11.33
N TYR A 313 41.43 -4.57 -12.23
CA TYR A 313 41.34 -4.26 -13.66
C TYR A 313 39.98 -4.61 -14.25
N GLN A 314 39.33 -5.67 -13.79
CA GLN A 314 37.97 -6.01 -14.21
C GLN A 314 36.96 -4.96 -13.75
N GLU A 315 37.06 -4.46 -12.52
CA GLU A 315 36.22 -3.34 -12.06
C GLU A 315 36.41 -2.09 -12.93
N ALA A 316 37.65 -1.70 -13.19
CA ALA A 316 37.95 -0.58 -14.09
C ALA A 316 37.41 -0.82 -15.51
N ALA A 317 37.61 -2.03 -16.05
CA ALA A 317 37.13 -2.41 -17.37
C ALA A 317 35.61 -2.32 -17.48
N ASN A 318 34.87 -2.71 -16.44
CA ASN A 318 33.41 -2.60 -16.42
C ASN A 318 32.93 -1.15 -16.50
N GLU A 319 33.57 -0.23 -15.78
CA GLU A 319 33.26 1.21 -15.87
C GLU A 319 33.55 1.76 -17.28
N TYR A 320 34.68 1.37 -17.89
CA TYR A 320 34.97 1.75 -19.28
C TYR A 320 34.01 1.14 -20.30
N ARG A 321 33.60 -0.12 -20.12
CA ARG A 321 32.62 -0.78 -20.99
C ARG A 321 31.28 -0.05 -20.98
N MET A 322 30.82 0.41 -19.80
CA MET A 322 29.62 1.24 -19.73
C MET A 322 29.79 2.55 -20.51
N ALA A 323 30.93 3.24 -20.36
CA ALA A 323 31.19 4.45 -21.14
C ALA A 323 31.21 4.20 -22.66
N ILE A 324 31.88 3.11 -23.10
CA ILE A 324 31.98 2.71 -24.50
C ILE A 324 30.61 2.32 -25.06
N ALA A 325 29.85 1.49 -24.33
CA ALA A 325 28.51 1.06 -24.73
C ALA A 325 27.59 2.26 -24.98
N ILE A 326 27.59 3.25 -24.08
CA ILE A 326 26.80 4.47 -24.25
C ILE A 326 27.27 5.29 -25.45
N ILE A 327 28.59 5.41 -25.65
CA ILE A 327 29.17 6.13 -26.81
C ILE A 327 28.71 5.48 -28.12
N GLU A 328 28.75 4.15 -28.20
CA GLU A 328 28.39 3.38 -29.40
C GLU A 328 26.89 3.38 -29.66
N GLU A 329 26.08 3.18 -28.61
CA GLU A 329 24.62 3.21 -28.69
C GLU A 329 24.11 4.55 -29.22
N LEU A 330 24.71 5.66 -28.77
CA LEU A 330 24.27 7.02 -29.08
C LEU A 330 25.11 7.72 -30.17
N ASP A 331 26.06 7.01 -30.81
CA ASP A 331 27.04 7.54 -31.78
C ASP A 331 27.70 8.86 -31.32
N LEU A 332 28.13 8.90 -30.06
CA LEU A 332 28.69 10.11 -29.44
C LEU A 332 30.15 10.32 -29.85
N LYS A 333 30.55 11.60 -29.94
CA LYS A 333 31.95 12.00 -30.20
C LYS A 333 32.46 12.95 -29.12
N PRO A 334 32.51 12.52 -27.84
CA PRO A 334 32.98 13.37 -26.76
C PRO A 334 34.47 13.69 -26.93
N ASN A 335 34.94 14.83 -26.39
CA ASN A 335 36.36 15.19 -26.45
C ASN A 335 37.28 14.16 -25.77
N ILE A 336 36.74 13.36 -24.85
CA ILE A 336 37.46 12.28 -24.15
C ILE A 336 37.44 10.94 -24.90
N LEU A 337 36.83 10.85 -26.10
CA LEU A 337 36.62 9.60 -26.85
C LEU A 337 37.88 8.75 -26.98
N THR A 338 38.99 9.35 -27.44
CA THR A 338 40.27 8.64 -27.60
C THR A 338 40.83 8.14 -26.28
N ASN A 339 40.67 8.91 -25.20
CA ASN A 339 41.09 8.51 -23.86
C ASN A 339 40.23 7.35 -23.33
N VAL A 340 38.90 7.40 -23.53
CA VAL A 340 37.97 6.34 -23.11
C VAL A 340 38.38 5.02 -23.74
N TYR A 341 38.53 4.99 -25.06
CA TYR A 341 38.92 3.76 -25.77
C TYR A 341 40.36 3.32 -25.45
N TYR A 342 41.31 4.26 -25.33
CA TYR A 342 42.69 3.87 -25.04
C TYR A 342 42.85 3.27 -23.64
N TYR A 343 42.36 3.94 -22.59
CA TYR A 343 42.47 3.42 -21.23
C TYR A 343 41.51 2.25 -20.98
N GLY A 344 40.32 2.27 -21.60
CA GLY A 344 39.39 1.14 -21.61
C GLY A 344 40.04 -0.11 -22.20
N GLY A 345 40.65 -0.01 -23.39
CA GLY A 345 41.37 -1.13 -24.01
C GLY A 345 42.49 -1.68 -23.13
N LYS A 346 43.24 -0.81 -22.43
CA LYS A 346 44.25 -1.27 -21.46
C LYS A 346 43.64 -2.00 -20.27
N ALA A 347 42.59 -1.46 -19.67
CA ALA A 347 41.91 -2.07 -18.53
C ALA A 347 41.29 -3.42 -18.91
N ILE A 348 40.62 -3.48 -20.05
CA ILE A 348 40.00 -4.69 -20.60
C ILE A 348 41.07 -5.77 -20.83
N ALA A 349 42.16 -5.47 -21.54
CA ALA A 349 43.22 -6.45 -21.78
C ALA A 349 43.84 -6.99 -20.48
N LEU A 350 44.04 -6.12 -19.48
CA LEU A 350 44.62 -6.50 -18.19
C LEU A 350 43.64 -7.27 -17.29
N SER A 351 42.33 -7.11 -17.50
CA SER A 351 41.28 -7.82 -16.76
C SER A 351 41.20 -9.31 -17.11
N GLN A 352 41.65 -9.71 -18.30
CA GLN A 352 41.59 -11.10 -18.78
C GLN A 352 40.20 -11.74 -18.68
N TYR A 353 39.13 -10.93 -18.62
CA TYR A 353 37.76 -11.35 -18.40
C TYR A 353 36.86 -11.01 -19.60
N PRO A 354 35.98 -11.93 -20.05
CA PRO A 354 35.65 -13.24 -19.43
C PRO A 354 36.68 -14.34 -19.71
N SER A 355 37.46 -14.21 -20.78
CA SER A 355 38.66 -14.99 -21.04
C SER A 355 39.77 -14.07 -21.56
N LYS A 356 41.03 -14.50 -21.46
CA LYS A 356 42.16 -13.71 -21.95
C LYS A 356 42.02 -13.37 -23.44
N GLU A 357 41.60 -14.33 -24.25
CA GLU A 357 41.43 -14.18 -25.70
C GLU A 357 40.30 -13.20 -26.06
N GLU A 358 39.16 -13.28 -25.35
CA GLU A 358 38.03 -12.37 -25.55
C GLU A 358 38.37 -10.95 -25.10
N ALA A 359 39.03 -10.80 -23.96
CA ALA A 359 39.51 -9.52 -23.46
C ALA A 359 40.53 -8.88 -24.42
N GLU A 360 41.48 -9.66 -24.95
CA GLU A 360 42.44 -9.17 -25.94
C GLU A 360 41.76 -8.73 -27.25
N LYS A 361 40.75 -9.47 -27.72
CA LYS A 361 39.96 -9.10 -28.90
C LYS A 361 39.19 -7.79 -28.70
N GLU A 362 38.54 -7.64 -27.55
CA GLU A 362 37.81 -6.42 -27.19
C GLU A 362 38.76 -5.21 -27.03
N ALA A 363 39.92 -5.42 -26.41
CA ALA A 363 40.96 -4.40 -26.29
C ALA A 363 41.52 -3.98 -27.66
N LEU A 364 41.75 -4.94 -28.58
CA LEU A 364 42.19 -4.65 -29.94
C LEU A 364 41.18 -3.78 -30.69
N HIS A 365 39.87 -4.05 -30.53
CA HIS A 365 38.83 -3.20 -31.08
C HIS A 365 38.98 -1.77 -30.55
N CYS A 366 39.11 -1.60 -29.23
CA CYS A 366 39.28 -0.28 -28.63
C CYS A 366 40.50 0.48 -29.18
N PHE A 367 41.66 -0.19 -29.29
CA PHE A 367 42.86 0.46 -29.82
C PHE A 367 42.73 0.82 -31.30
N ARG A 368 42.03 0.03 -32.10
CA ARG A 368 41.75 0.36 -33.51
C ARG A 368 40.84 1.58 -33.64
N VAL A 369 39.82 1.71 -32.79
CA VAL A 369 38.98 2.92 -32.77
C VAL A 369 39.83 4.17 -32.51
N VAL A 370 40.81 4.12 -31.60
CA VAL A 370 41.73 5.24 -31.35
C VAL A 370 42.54 5.61 -32.60
N THR A 371 43.05 4.61 -33.34
CA THR A 371 43.85 4.86 -34.55
C THR A 371 43.01 5.36 -35.72
N GLU A 372 41.73 4.98 -35.80
CA GLU A 372 40.79 5.44 -36.83
C GLU A 372 40.30 6.86 -36.57
N VAL A 373 39.94 7.17 -35.31
CA VAL A 373 39.41 8.48 -34.92
C VAL A 373 40.50 9.56 -34.92
N ALA A 374 41.73 9.21 -34.52
CA ALA A 374 42.81 10.18 -34.36
C ALA A 374 44.17 9.67 -34.92
N PRO A 375 44.28 9.34 -36.22
CA PRO A 375 45.39 8.59 -36.81
C PRO A 375 46.77 9.25 -36.69
N ARG A 376 46.83 10.57 -36.52
CA ARG A 376 48.07 11.35 -36.40
C ARG A 376 48.37 11.80 -34.97
N SER A 377 47.60 11.33 -33.98
CA SER A 377 47.80 11.68 -32.57
C SER A 377 48.88 10.82 -31.93
N GLU A 378 49.51 11.33 -30.87
CA GLU A 378 50.41 10.53 -30.02
C GLU A 378 49.69 9.30 -29.47
N MET A 379 48.40 9.45 -29.12
CA MET A 379 47.57 8.37 -28.60
C MET A 379 47.37 7.24 -29.61
N ALA A 380 47.22 7.55 -30.91
CA ALA A 380 47.20 6.53 -31.96
C ALA A 380 48.55 5.81 -32.09
N SER A 381 49.68 6.51 -31.94
CA SER A 381 50.99 5.86 -31.89
C SER A 381 51.10 4.89 -30.70
N TYR A 382 50.57 5.27 -29.54
CA TYR A 382 50.53 4.38 -28.37
C TYR A 382 49.59 3.19 -28.58
N ALA A 383 48.42 3.41 -29.18
CA ALA A 383 47.47 2.36 -29.52
C ALA A 383 48.07 1.33 -30.49
N TRP A 384 48.79 1.76 -31.53
CA TRP A 384 49.55 0.86 -32.41
C TRP A 384 50.57 0.02 -31.65
N GLY A 385 51.27 0.61 -30.68
CA GLY A 385 52.17 -0.14 -29.80
C GLY A 385 51.46 -1.23 -29.00
N ARG A 386 50.26 -0.95 -28.48
CA ARG A 386 49.44 -1.94 -27.74
C ARG A 386 48.90 -3.05 -28.64
N ILE A 387 48.46 -2.71 -29.85
CA ILE A 387 48.04 -3.69 -30.87
C ILE A 387 49.17 -4.67 -31.16
N ASN A 388 50.36 -4.15 -31.46
CA ASN A 388 51.55 -4.96 -31.74
C ASN A 388 52.00 -5.82 -30.54
N ASP A 389 51.74 -5.37 -29.30
CA ASP A 389 52.02 -6.16 -28.10
C ASP A 389 51.07 -7.35 -27.99
N ILE A 390 49.76 -7.14 -28.13
CA ILE A 390 48.75 -8.21 -28.09
C ILE A 390 49.00 -9.23 -29.22
N GLU A 391 49.15 -8.77 -30.47
CA GLU A 391 49.30 -9.66 -31.64
C GLU A 391 50.59 -10.50 -31.57
N ALA A 392 51.61 -10.01 -30.86
CA ALA A 392 52.85 -10.75 -30.61
C ALA A 392 52.82 -11.59 -29.32
N GLY A 393 51.67 -11.69 -28.64
CA GLY A 393 51.52 -12.42 -27.38
C GLY A 393 52.25 -11.80 -26.18
N ARG A 394 52.62 -10.52 -26.27
CA ARG A 394 53.26 -9.77 -25.16
C ARG A 394 52.20 -9.20 -24.22
N THR A 395 52.50 -9.22 -22.93
CA THR A 395 51.62 -8.63 -21.93
C THR A 395 51.64 -7.10 -21.99
N ILE A 396 50.45 -6.50 -21.96
CA ILE A 396 50.30 -5.06 -21.86
C ILE A 396 50.80 -4.59 -20.49
N LYS A 397 51.47 -3.44 -20.47
CA LYS A 397 51.89 -2.79 -19.23
C LYS A 397 50.79 -1.84 -18.72
N HIS A 398 50.76 -1.71 -17.39
CA HIS A 398 50.00 -0.66 -16.69
C HIS A 398 50.27 0.74 -17.24
#